data_AF-A0A1A6GLW2-F1
#
_entry.id   AF-A0A1A6GLW2-F1
#
_cell.length_a   1.000
_cell.length_b   1.000
_cell.length_c   1.000
_cell.angle_alpha   90.00
_cell.angle_beta   90.00
_cell.angle_gamma   90.00
#
_symmetry.space_group_name_H-M   'P 1'
#
loop_
_entity.id
_entity.type
_entity.pdbx_description
1 polymer ?
#
loop_
_entity_poly.entity_id
_entity_poly.type
_entity_poly.pdbx_seq_one_letter_code
_entity_poly.pdbx_strand_id
1 'polypeptide(L)'
;MPPLGLHAPESGPGWLFVSAAGTFPKTMATPRGRSKKRGALELSPDSLPLRSSGRQAKKKAAETTEEDEDGSSEKKYRKCEKAGCTAMYPVCFASASERCAKNGYTSRWYHLSCGEHFCNECFDHYYRSHKDGYDKYSAWKRVWTSNGKTEPSPKAFMADQQLPYWVQCTKPECGKWRQLTKEIQLTPHMARTYRCGVKLNTITKTDIPDHCSLPEDLRVLEVSNHWWYSMLIQPPLLKDSVAAPLLSAYYPDCVGMSPSCTSTHRGTATTSSASPGKMEPSKVAPSPLGMNRYFQPFYQPNECGKALCVRPDVMELDELYEFPEYSRDPTMYLALRNLILALWYTNCKEALTPQKCIPHIIVRGLVRIRCVQEVERILYFMTRKGLINTGVLTVGAGQHLLPKHYHNKSVLVVGAGPAGLAAARQLHNFGMKVTVLEAKDRIGGRVWDDKSFKGVVVGRGPQIVNGCINNPVALMCEQLGISMHKLGERCDLIQEGGRITDPTIDKRMDFHFNALLDVVSEWRKDKTLLQDVPLGEKIEEIYRAFVKESGIQFSELEGQVSARSWDHNEFFAQFAGDHTLLTPGYSTIIEKLAEGLDIRLKSPVQSIDYTGDEVQVTTTDGMGHSAQK
;
A
#
# COMPACT_ATOMS: atom_id res chain seq x y z
N MET A 1 7.26 63.86 2.26
CA MET A 1 6.52 63.64 1.00
C MET A 1 7.36 64.32 -0.08
N PRO A 2 7.92 63.59 -1.06
CA PRO A 2 7.29 62.56 -1.91
C PRO A 2 7.49 61.11 -1.39
N PRO A 3 7.13 60.02 -2.13
CA PRO A 3 6.99 58.68 -1.56
C PRO A 3 8.27 57.83 -1.58
N LEU A 4 8.32 56.84 -0.68
CA LEU A 4 9.30 55.74 -0.70
C LEU A 4 8.78 54.59 -1.57
N GLY A 5 9.60 54.13 -2.52
CA GLY A 5 9.26 52.98 -3.36
C GLY A 5 9.48 51.64 -2.65
N LEU A 6 8.47 50.77 -2.66
CA LEU A 6 8.61 49.38 -2.22
C LEU A 6 9.20 48.53 -3.34
N HIS A 7 10.51 48.28 -3.27
CA HIS A 7 11.13 47.20 -4.04
C HIS A 7 10.77 45.85 -3.42
N ALA A 8 10.09 44.99 -4.18
CA ALA A 8 9.94 43.58 -3.84
C ALA A 8 11.26 42.84 -4.10
N PRO A 9 11.78 42.04 -3.14
CA PRO A 9 12.90 41.14 -3.40
C PRO A 9 12.50 40.01 -4.34
N GLU A 10 13.40 39.60 -5.23
CA GLU A 10 13.16 38.53 -6.20
C GLU A 10 13.24 37.12 -5.58
N SER A 11 12.84 36.12 -6.37
CA SER A 11 12.64 34.73 -5.95
C SER A 11 13.91 34.01 -5.46
N GLY A 12 13.89 33.56 -4.20
CA GLY A 12 14.70 32.44 -3.71
C GLY A 12 14.04 31.07 -3.95
N PRO A 13 14.77 29.95 -3.86
CA PRO A 13 14.25 28.63 -4.23
C PRO A 13 13.18 28.12 -3.27
N GLY A 14 12.01 27.77 -3.82
CA GLY A 14 10.89 27.21 -3.06
C GLY A 14 11.17 25.78 -2.56
N TRP A 15 10.97 25.55 -1.26
CA TRP A 15 11.11 24.23 -0.66
C TRP A 15 9.95 23.31 -1.09
N LEU A 16 10.29 22.19 -1.73
CA LEU A 16 9.34 21.23 -2.29
C LEU A 16 8.59 20.44 -1.21
N PHE A 17 7.39 20.91 -0.84
CA PHE A 17 6.32 20.00 -0.45
C PHE A 17 5.89 19.20 -1.68
N VAL A 18 6.41 17.98 -1.81
CA VAL A 18 6.04 17.06 -2.89
C VAL A 18 4.63 16.49 -2.62
N SER A 19 3.62 17.26 -3.01
CA SER A 19 2.31 16.69 -3.35
C SER A 19 2.45 15.88 -4.64
N ALA A 20 1.81 14.71 -4.71
CA ALA A 20 1.92 13.79 -5.83
C ALA A 20 1.13 14.28 -7.06
N ALA A 21 1.67 15.27 -7.77
CA ALA A 21 1.05 15.86 -8.95
C ALA A 21 1.27 14.99 -10.20
N GLY A 22 0.26 14.20 -10.59
CA GLY A 22 0.23 13.45 -11.85
C GLY A 22 -0.70 14.09 -12.88
N THR A 23 -0.16 14.71 -13.93
CA THR A 23 -0.96 15.24 -15.05
C THR A 23 -1.38 14.13 -16.00
N PHE A 24 -2.69 13.93 -16.16
CA PHE A 24 -3.25 12.93 -17.08
C PHE A 24 -3.31 13.45 -18.54
N PRO A 25 -2.62 12.82 -19.50
CA PRO A 25 -2.85 13.09 -20.92
C PRO A 25 -4.17 12.47 -21.38
N LYS A 26 -5.16 13.30 -21.74
CA LYS A 26 -6.44 12.86 -22.31
C LYS A 26 -6.26 12.34 -23.75
N THR A 27 -6.15 11.03 -23.93
CA THR A 27 -6.23 10.39 -25.26
C THR A 27 -7.69 10.24 -25.70
N MET A 28 -8.17 11.14 -26.57
CA MET A 28 -9.50 11.00 -27.17
C MET A 28 -9.55 9.83 -28.15
N ALA A 29 -10.40 8.83 -27.89
CA ALA A 29 -10.71 7.78 -28.86
C ALA A 29 -11.72 8.29 -29.90
N THR A 30 -11.30 8.39 -31.17
CA THR A 30 -12.19 8.78 -32.27
C THR A 30 -12.85 7.56 -32.94
N PRO A 31 -14.18 7.53 -33.12
CA PRO A 31 -14.87 6.38 -33.70
C PRO A 31 -14.73 6.38 -35.24
N ARG A 32 -14.08 5.35 -35.80
CA ARG A 32 -14.01 5.16 -37.26
C ARG A 32 -15.33 4.60 -37.81
N GLY A 33 -16.18 5.48 -38.31
CA GLY A 33 -17.39 5.12 -39.04
C GLY A 33 -17.11 4.32 -40.32
N ARG A 34 -17.93 3.30 -40.61
CA ARG A 34 -17.72 2.34 -41.70
C ARG A 34 -18.54 2.68 -42.94
N SER A 35 -18.07 3.62 -43.75
CA SER A 35 -18.76 4.10 -44.95
C SER A 35 -18.92 3.01 -46.02
N LYS A 36 -20.17 2.72 -46.40
CA LYS A 36 -20.50 1.95 -47.62
C LYS A 36 -20.38 2.87 -48.85
N LYS A 37 -19.74 2.39 -49.92
CA LYS A 37 -20.02 2.83 -51.30
C LYS A 37 -20.32 1.61 -52.15
N ARG A 38 -21.31 1.73 -53.04
CA ARG A 38 -21.64 0.75 -54.10
C ARG A 38 -21.08 1.25 -55.43
N GLY A 39 -20.74 0.32 -56.31
CA GLY A 39 -20.49 0.51 -57.73
C GLY A 39 -20.62 -0.85 -58.44
N ALA A 40 -21.19 -0.88 -59.64
CA ALA A 40 -21.23 -2.02 -60.56
C ALA A 40 -20.35 -1.68 -61.79
N LEU A 41 -20.14 -2.47 -62.85
CA LEU A 41 -20.71 -3.73 -63.38
C LEU A 41 -19.53 -4.59 -63.97
N GLU A 42 -19.60 -5.76 -64.64
CA GLU A 42 -20.65 -6.77 -64.96
C GLU A 42 -20.02 -8.12 -65.45
N LEU A 43 -20.86 -9.04 -65.94
CA LEU A 43 -20.64 -10.05 -67.01
C LEU A 43 -19.52 -11.13 -66.92
N SER A 44 -19.87 -12.24 -66.25
CA SER A 44 -19.93 -13.62 -66.82
C SER A 44 -18.64 -14.29 -67.41
N PRO A 45 -18.66 -15.50 -68.04
CA PRO A 45 -17.92 -16.65 -67.43
C PRO A 45 -16.99 -17.45 -68.38
N ASP A 46 -16.15 -18.35 -67.84
CA ASP A 46 -16.17 -19.81 -68.14
C ASP A 46 -15.01 -20.64 -67.52
N SER A 47 -15.10 -21.97 -67.68
CA SER A 47 -14.08 -23.03 -67.48
C SER A 47 -13.90 -23.66 -66.08
N LEU A 48 -14.49 -24.87 -65.96
CA LEU A 48 -14.11 -25.99 -65.06
C LEU A 48 -12.94 -26.79 -65.70
N PRO A 49 -12.31 -27.84 -65.07
CA PRO A 49 -12.77 -28.62 -63.91
C PRO A 49 -11.72 -29.08 -62.86
N LEU A 50 -12.27 -29.68 -61.80
CA LEU A 50 -11.75 -30.75 -60.93
C LEU A 50 -10.39 -31.41 -61.30
N ARG A 51 -9.52 -31.56 -60.29
CA ARG A 51 -9.19 -32.90 -59.73
C ARG A 51 -8.40 -32.86 -58.42
N SER A 52 -8.62 -33.88 -57.59
CA SER A 52 -7.86 -34.19 -56.38
C SER A 52 -6.65 -35.07 -56.68
N SER A 53 -5.55 -34.91 -55.92
CA SER A 53 -4.61 -36.01 -55.64
C SER A 53 -3.87 -35.77 -54.33
N GLY A 54 -3.45 -36.85 -53.67
CA GLY A 54 -2.59 -36.80 -52.49
C GLY A 54 -1.55 -37.92 -52.57
N ARG A 55 -0.32 -37.63 -52.15
CA ARG A 55 0.88 -38.50 -52.08
C ARG A 55 2.02 -37.67 -51.46
N GLN A 56 3.04 -38.20 -50.79
CA GLN A 56 3.28 -39.55 -50.24
C GLN A 56 4.39 -39.44 -49.17
N ALA A 57 4.47 -40.35 -48.20
CA ALA A 57 5.63 -40.43 -47.31
C ALA A 57 6.85 -40.99 -48.05
N LYS A 58 8.06 -40.52 -47.70
CA LYS A 58 9.34 -41.12 -48.13
C LYS A 58 10.21 -41.46 -46.92
N LYS A 59 10.48 -42.76 -46.72
CA LYS A 59 11.63 -43.22 -45.92
C LYS A 59 12.93 -42.88 -46.67
N LYS A 60 14.01 -42.71 -45.93
CA LYS A 60 15.38 -42.92 -46.40
C LYS A 60 16.14 -43.65 -45.29
N ALA A 61 17.00 -44.61 -45.64
CA ALA A 61 17.76 -45.41 -44.69
C ALA A 61 19.16 -45.71 -45.25
N ALA A 62 20.17 -45.47 -44.42
CA ALA A 62 21.60 -45.76 -44.51
C ALA A 62 22.21 -45.08 -43.26
N GLU A 63 23.21 -45.60 -42.55
CA GLU A 63 23.91 -46.89 -42.65
C GLU A 63 24.41 -47.28 -41.25
N THR A 64 24.82 -48.53 -41.05
CA THR A 64 25.32 -49.05 -39.76
C THR A 64 26.84 -49.06 -39.73
N THR A 65 27.42 -48.48 -38.68
CA THR A 65 28.81 -48.71 -38.25
C THR A 65 28.83 -48.93 -36.74
N GLU A 66 28.85 -50.19 -36.36
CA GLU A 66 29.58 -50.67 -35.18
C GLU A 66 31.08 -50.71 -35.60
N GLU A 67 32.09 -50.66 -34.73
CA GLU A 67 32.17 -50.81 -33.27
C GLU A 67 33.05 -49.69 -32.66
N ASP A 68 32.93 -49.47 -31.35
CA ASP A 68 34.05 -49.15 -30.44
C ASP A 68 33.51 -49.11 -28.99
N GLU A 69 33.71 -50.20 -28.25
CA GLU A 69 33.48 -50.22 -26.79
C GLU A 69 34.73 -49.69 -26.07
N ASP A 70 34.63 -48.54 -25.41
CA ASP A 70 35.56 -48.20 -24.32
C ASP A 70 34.83 -47.55 -23.12
N GLY A 71 35.35 -47.84 -21.93
CA GLY A 71 34.55 -47.93 -20.71
C GLY A 71 34.55 -46.68 -19.82
N SER A 72 33.59 -45.78 -20.03
CA SER A 72 33.00 -45.05 -18.89
C SER A 72 31.54 -44.67 -19.10
N SER A 73 30.64 -45.31 -18.33
CA SER A 73 29.21 -44.97 -18.32
C SER A 73 28.93 -43.75 -17.41
N GLU A 74 29.50 -42.61 -17.78
CA GLU A 74 29.12 -41.32 -17.17
C GLU A 74 27.60 -41.13 -17.27
N LYS A 75 26.94 -41.14 -16.11
CA LYS A 75 25.49 -40.96 -16.01
C LYS A 75 25.14 -39.55 -16.50
N LYS A 76 24.74 -39.41 -17.76
CA LYS A 76 24.43 -38.13 -18.43
C LYS A 76 23.36 -37.34 -17.67
N TYR A 77 23.79 -36.53 -16.70
CA TYR A 77 22.94 -35.64 -15.93
C TYR A 77 22.23 -34.66 -16.86
N ARG A 78 20.89 -34.72 -16.90
CA ARG A 78 20.10 -33.80 -17.70
C ARG A 78 20.07 -32.44 -17.00
N LYS A 79 20.51 -31.39 -17.70
CA LYS A 79 20.46 -30.00 -17.20
C LYS A 79 19.02 -29.48 -17.11
N CYS A 80 18.86 -28.35 -16.42
CA CYS A 80 17.60 -27.62 -16.29
C CYS A 80 17.04 -27.15 -17.66
N GLU A 81 15.71 -27.00 -17.76
CA GLU A 81 15.03 -26.45 -18.94
C GLU A 81 15.22 -24.93 -19.15
N LYS A 82 15.58 -24.20 -18.08
CA LYS A 82 15.61 -22.73 -18.06
C LYS A 82 17.02 -22.25 -18.43
N ALA A 83 17.12 -21.52 -19.54
CA ALA A 83 18.35 -20.81 -19.91
C ALA A 83 18.79 -19.84 -18.78
N GLY A 84 20.09 -19.83 -18.48
CA GLY A 84 20.67 -19.04 -17.38
C GLY A 84 20.55 -19.67 -16.00
N CYS A 85 19.97 -20.86 -15.84
CA CYS A 85 19.86 -21.50 -14.52
C CYS A 85 21.21 -22.06 -14.04
N THR A 86 21.61 -21.71 -12.81
CA THR A 86 22.84 -22.14 -12.13
C THR A 86 22.84 -23.62 -11.68
N ALA A 87 21.67 -24.28 -11.69
CA ALA A 87 21.51 -25.64 -11.18
C ALA A 87 22.16 -26.70 -12.08
N MET A 88 23.45 -26.96 -11.85
CA MET A 88 24.22 -28.02 -12.50
C MET A 88 23.70 -29.43 -12.19
N TYR A 89 23.21 -29.64 -10.96
CA TYR A 89 22.65 -30.91 -10.49
C TYR A 89 21.25 -30.70 -9.88
N PRO A 90 20.18 -30.63 -10.71
CA PRO A 90 18.83 -30.45 -10.20
C PRO A 90 18.36 -31.64 -9.34
N VAL A 91 17.63 -31.35 -8.26
CA VAL A 91 17.05 -32.35 -7.36
C VAL A 91 15.55 -32.11 -7.22
N CYS A 92 14.76 -33.19 -7.26
CA CYS A 92 13.31 -33.15 -7.18
C CYS A 92 12.81 -32.92 -5.75
N PHE A 93 12.42 -31.69 -5.41
CA PHE A 93 11.83 -31.39 -4.08
C PHE A 93 10.53 -32.14 -3.82
N ALA A 94 9.81 -32.51 -4.89
CA ALA A 94 8.42 -32.95 -4.80
C ALA A 94 8.26 -34.35 -4.24
N SER A 95 9.10 -35.29 -4.70
CA SER A 95 9.09 -36.73 -4.36
C SER A 95 7.68 -37.26 -4.05
N ALA A 96 6.82 -37.20 -5.07
CA ALA A 96 5.39 -37.54 -4.97
C ALA A 96 5.05 -38.81 -5.77
N SER A 97 5.61 -38.95 -6.97
CA SER A 97 5.61 -40.21 -7.70
C SER A 97 6.57 -41.20 -7.05
N GLU A 98 6.17 -42.48 -6.94
CA GLU A 98 7.08 -43.58 -6.58
C GLU A 98 8.30 -43.64 -7.50
N ARG A 99 8.10 -43.30 -8.79
CA ARG A 99 9.14 -43.22 -9.83
C ARG A 99 9.90 -41.88 -9.81
N CYS A 100 9.87 -41.13 -8.72
CA CYS A 100 10.61 -39.87 -8.60
C CYS A 100 12.10 -40.08 -8.92
N ALA A 101 12.63 -39.30 -9.87
CA ALA A 101 14.03 -39.35 -10.27
C ALA A 101 15.02 -38.96 -9.15
N LYS A 102 14.55 -38.35 -8.05
CA LYS A 102 15.35 -37.82 -6.93
C LYS A 102 16.43 -36.84 -7.42
N ASN A 103 17.66 -37.29 -7.63
CA ASN A 103 18.81 -36.56 -8.17
C ASN A 103 19.40 -37.20 -9.44
N GLY A 104 18.75 -38.23 -9.98
CA GLY A 104 19.15 -38.96 -11.19
C GLY A 104 18.51 -38.42 -12.47
N TYR A 105 18.50 -39.25 -13.52
CA TYR A 105 17.97 -38.88 -14.83
C TYR A 105 16.44 -38.71 -14.84
N THR A 106 15.95 -37.75 -15.62
CA THR A 106 14.54 -37.60 -15.97
C THR A 106 14.40 -37.04 -17.39
N SER A 107 13.25 -37.25 -18.04
CA SER A 107 12.96 -36.73 -19.37
C SER A 107 12.83 -35.19 -19.42
N ARG A 108 12.49 -34.54 -18.29
CA ARG A 108 12.47 -33.09 -18.15
C ARG A 108 12.60 -32.64 -16.69
N TRP A 109 13.42 -31.61 -16.46
CA TRP A 109 13.46 -30.88 -15.20
C TRP A 109 12.60 -29.62 -15.32
N TYR A 110 11.52 -29.58 -14.55
CA TYR A 110 10.63 -28.43 -14.46
C TYR A 110 11.17 -27.45 -13.42
N HIS A 111 11.47 -26.22 -13.85
CA HIS A 111 12.09 -25.17 -13.04
C HIS A 111 11.03 -24.31 -12.33
N LEU A 112 11.22 -24.01 -11.04
CA LEU A 112 10.48 -22.97 -10.30
C LEU A 112 11.40 -21.80 -9.92
N SER A 113 12.54 -22.11 -9.31
CA SER A 113 13.63 -21.17 -8.97
C SER A 113 14.98 -21.88 -9.15
N CYS A 114 16.12 -21.16 -9.10
CA CYS A 114 17.44 -21.80 -9.24
C CYS A 114 17.73 -22.89 -8.19
N GLY A 115 17.14 -22.80 -6.99
CA GLY A 115 17.27 -23.85 -5.98
C GLY A 115 16.20 -24.96 -6.03
N GLU A 116 15.19 -24.85 -6.91
CA GLU A 116 13.94 -25.63 -6.80
C GLU A 116 13.43 -26.16 -8.15
N HIS A 117 13.52 -27.48 -8.31
CA HIS A 117 13.17 -28.21 -9.51
C HIS A 117 12.31 -29.45 -9.19
N PHE A 118 11.51 -29.90 -10.16
CA PHE A 118 10.84 -31.20 -10.07
C PHE A 118 10.96 -32.01 -11.36
N CYS A 119 11.06 -33.32 -11.22
CA CYS A 119 11.24 -34.25 -12.33
C CYS A 119 9.92 -34.55 -13.06
N ASN A 120 10.02 -35.00 -14.32
CA ASN A 120 8.86 -35.34 -15.14
C ASN A 120 7.91 -36.35 -14.48
N GLU A 121 8.44 -37.36 -13.79
CA GLU A 121 7.61 -38.36 -13.10
C GLU A 121 6.74 -37.76 -12.00
N CYS A 122 7.20 -36.69 -11.34
CA CYS A 122 6.39 -35.92 -10.38
C CYS A 122 5.49 -34.87 -11.06
N PHE A 123 5.79 -34.44 -12.30
CA PHE A 123 4.88 -33.64 -13.11
C PHE A 123 3.68 -34.49 -13.55
N ASP A 124 3.94 -35.64 -14.19
CA ASP A 124 2.90 -36.52 -14.72
C ASP A 124 2.02 -37.13 -13.61
N HIS A 125 2.56 -37.38 -12.40
CA HIS A 125 1.78 -37.83 -11.23
C HIS A 125 0.64 -36.89 -10.83
N TYR A 126 0.78 -35.57 -11.04
CA TYR A 126 -0.29 -34.59 -10.80
C TYR A 126 -1.05 -34.21 -12.08
N TYR A 127 -0.38 -34.24 -13.23
CA TYR A 127 -0.94 -33.74 -14.49
C TYR A 127 -1.77 -34.76 -15.29
N ARG A 128 -1.51 -36.07 -15.16
CA ARG A 128 -2.20 -37.12 -15.93
C ARG A 128 -3.37 -37.71 -15.17
N SER A 129 -4.53 -37.81 -15.82
CA SER A 129 -5.79 -38.32 -15.25
C SER A 129 -5.76 -39.77 -14.75
N HIS A 130 -4.73 -40.56 -15.08
CA HIS A 130 -4.58 -41.94 -14.63
C HIS A 130 -3.55 -42.09 -13.49
N LYS A 131 -3.24 -41.00 -12.77
CA LYS A 131 -2.28 -40.97 -11.67
C LYS A 131 -2.91 -40.44 -10.39
N ASP A 132 -2.53 -41.05 -9.28
CA ASP A 132 -3.05 -40.85 -7.92
C ASP A 132 -3.02 -39.39 -7.43
N GLY A 133 -2.09 -38.56 -7.93
CA GLY A 133 -2.04 -37.13 -7.61
C GLY A 133 -3.08 -36.28 -8.34
N TYR A 134 -3.71 -36.79 -9.40
CA TYR A 134 -4.58 -36.01 -10.28
C TYR A 134 -5.80 -35.42 -9.55
N ASP A 135 -6.44 -36.19 -8.68
CA ASP A 135 -7.62 -35.71 -7.94
C ASP A 135 -7.28 -34.54 -7.02
N LYS A 136 -6.10 -34.56 -6.39
CA LYS A 136 -5.61 -33.44 -5.58
C LYS A 136 -5.36 -32.20 -6.44
N TYR A 137 -4.72 -32.35 -7.59
CA TYR A 137 -4.48 -31.25 -8.53
C TYR A 137 -5.78 -30.70 -9.13
N SER A 138 -6.72 -31.56 -9.50
CA SER A 138 -8.04 -31.22 -10.02
C SER A 138 -8.93 -30.52 -8.99
N ALA A 139 -8.91 -30.96 -7.73
CA ALA A 139 -9.59 -30.29 -6.63
C ALA A 139 -9.03 -28.88 -6.37
N TRP A 140 -7.70 -28.75 -6.26
CA TRP A 140 -7.04 -27.44 -6.15
C TRP A 140 -7.35 -26.53 -7.34
N LYS A 141 -7.29 -27.07 -8.57
CA LYS A 141 -7.55 -26.33 -9.80
C LYS A 141 -8.96 -25.74 -9.84
N ARG A 142 -9.97 -26.48 -9.37
CA ARG A 142 -11.34 -25.95 -9.26
C ARG A 142 -11.42 -24.74 -8.32
N VAL A 143 -10.79 -24.83 -7.14
CA VAL A 143 -10.73 -23.71 -6.17
C VAL A 143 -9.97 -22.52 -6.74
N TRP A 144 -8.84 -22.76 -7.42
CA TRP A 144 -8.06 -21.71 -8.06
C TRP A 144 -8.86 -20.96 -9.14
N THR A 145 -9.60 -21.69 -9.99
CA THR A 145 -10.45 -21.09 -11.03
C THR A 145 -11.71 -20.41 -10.48
N SER A 146 -12.22 -20.76 -9.29
CA SER A 146 -13.32 -20.03 -8.66
C SER A 146 -12.88 -18.76 -7.92
N ASN A 147 -11.64 -18.74 -7.40
CA ASN A 147 -11.17 -17.70 -6.49
C ASN A 147 -10.16 -16.73 -7.11
N GLY A 148 -9.35 -17.15 -8.09
CA GLY A 148 -8.23 -16.40 -8.67
C GLY A 148 -8.39 -16.05 -10.15
N LYS A 149 -7.48 -15.21 -10.65
CA LYS A 149 -7.43 -14.72 -12.04
C LYS A 149 -6.36 -15.41 -12.89
N THR A 150 -5.31 -15.95 -12.27
CA THR A 150 -4.15 -16.56 -12.93
C THR A 150 -4.40 -18.00 -13.39
N GLU A 151 -3.64 -18.46 -14.38
CA GLU A 151 -3.79 -19.83 -14.88
C GLU A 151 -3.37 -20.89 -13.84
N PRO A 152 -4.23 -21.88 -13.52
CA PRO A 152 -3.92 -22.96 -12.58
C PRO A 152 -2.99 -24.00 -13.23
N SER A 153 -1.73 -23.61 -13.42
CA SER A 153 -0.70 -24.46 -14.03
C SER A 153 -0.13 -25.48 -13.03
N PRO A 154 0.48 -26.59 -13.51
CA PRO A 154 1.20 -27.51 -12.62
C PRO A 154 2.35 -26.83 -11.86
N LYS A 155 2.97 -25.78 -12.40
CA LYS A 155 4.01 -25.03 -11.67
C LYS A 155 3.41 -24.20 -10.53
N ALA A 156 2.26 -23.55 -10.76
CA ALA A 156 1.53 -22.84 -9.71
C ALA A 156 1.06 -23.79 -8.60
N PHE A 157 0.47 -24.96 -8.94
CA PHE A 157 0.12 -26.00 -7.95
C PHE A 157 1.34 -26.44 -7.14
N MET A 158 2.47 -26.70 -7.80
CA MET A 158 3.66 -27.19 -7.13
C MET A 158 4.27 -26.12 -6.20
N ALA A 159 4.23 -24.85 -6.59
CA ALA A 159 4.64 -23.74 -5.73
C ALA A 159 3.69 -23.56 -4.54
N ASP A 160 2.37 -23.63 -4.76
CA ASP A 160 1.33 -23.31 -3.78
C ASP A 160 1.03 -24.46 -2.78
N GLN A 161 1.18 -25.72 -3.22
CA GLN A 161 0.75 -26.91 -2.47
C GLN A 161 1.87 -27.89 -2.13
N GLN A 162 2.99 -27.93 -2.90
CA GLN A 162 3.97 -29.01 -2.80
C GLN A 162 5.41 -28.61 -2.48
N LEU A 163 5.80 -27.33 -2.64
CA LEU A 163 7.10 -26.86 -2.19
C LEU A 163 7.21 -26.96 -0.65
N PRO A 164 8.33 -27.45 -0.09
CA PRO A 164 8.56 -27.40 1.35
C PRO A 164 8.70 -25.94 1.83
N TYR A 165 8.31 -25.69 3.08
CA TYR A 165 8.50 -24.38 3.70
C TYR A 165 9.96 -24.18 4.16
N TRP A 166 10.39 -22.93 4.20
CA TRP A 166 11.68 -22.52 4.77
C TRP A 166 11.46 -21.63 5.99
N VAL A 167 12.21 -21.86 7.06
CA VAL A 167 12.11 -21.11 8.31
C VAL A 167 13.50 -20.78 8.86
N GLN A 168 13.62 -19.63 9.51
CA GLN A 168 14.87 -19.15 10.09
C GLN A 168 14.97 -19.56 11.56
N CYS A 169 16.17 -19.93 12.01
CA CYS A 169 16.44 -20.27 13.41
C CYS A 169 16.41 -19.01 14.29
N THR A 170 15.60 -19.02 15.35
CA THR A 170 15.42 -17.89 16.28
C THR A 170 16.49 -17.81 17.38
N LYS A 171 17.45 -18.75 17.40
CA LYS A 171 18.66 -18.69 18.25
C LYS A 171 19.55 -17.53 17.71
N PRO A 172 19.76 -16.43 18.46
CA PRO A 172 20.38 -15.20 17.94
C PRO A 172 21.77 -15.40 17.33
N GLU A 173 22.58 -16.27 17.95
CA GLU A 173 23.92 -16.66 17.52
C GLU A 173 23.94 -17.70 16.38
N CYS A 174 22.77 -18.05 15.83
CA CYS A 174 22.64 -19.01 14.72
C CYS A 174 22.12 -18.35 13.44
N GLY A 175 20.92 -17.76 13.46
CA GLY A 175 20.29 -17.10 12.31
C GLY A 175 20.04 -17.95 11.05
N LYS A 176 20.49 -19.22 10.99
CA LYS A 176 20.45 -20.08 9.80
C LYS A 176 19.03 -20.44 9.37
N TRP A 177 18.80 -20.47 8.07
CA TRP A 177 17.61 -21.00 7.42
C TRP A 177 17.64 -22.53 7.31
N ARG A 178 16.46 -23.12 7.45
CA ARG A 178 16.22 -24.57 7.39
C ARG A 178 15.01 -24.86 6.52
N GLN A 179 15.15 -25.85 5.64
CA GLN A 179 14.03 -26.45 4.92
C GLN A 179 13.28 -27.38 5.88
N LEU A 180 11.97 -27.20 5.99
CA LEU A 180 11.09 -28.12 6.74
C LEU A 180 10.78 -29.35 5.87
N THR A 181 10.42 -30.47 6.50
CA THR A 181 9.99 -31.67 5.77
C THR A 181 8.62 -31.44 5.09
N LYS A 182 8.36 -32.18 4.02
CA LYS A 182 7.29 -31.95 3.03
C LYS A 182 5.88 -31.88 3.65
N GLU A 183 5.65 -32.65 4.69
CA GLU A 183 4.42 -32.79 5.43
C GLU A 183 4.16 -31.66 6.44
N ILE A 184 5.20 -30.95 6.89
CA ILE A 184 5.07 -29.86 7.87
C ILE A 184 4.47 -28.62 7.20
N GLN A 185 3.39 -28.10 7.80
CA GLN A 185 2.82 -26.80 7.41
C GLN A 185 3.40 -25.72 8.32
N LEU A 186 3.97 -24.66 7.75
CA LEU A 186 4.50 -23.55 8.53
C LEU A 186 3.36 -22.69 9.07
N THR A 187 3.42 -22.35 10.36
CA THR A 187 2.46 -21.46 11.03
C THR A 187 3.18 -20.24 11.62
N PRO A 188 2.46 -19.12 11.89
CA PRO A 188 3.04 -17.97 12.57
C PRO A 188 3.59 -18.27 13.97
N HIS A 189 3.01 -19.22 14.70
CA HIS A 189 3.56 -19.65 15.99
C HIS A 189 4.94 -20.30 15.81
N MET A 190 5.05 -21.26 14.89
CA MET A 190 6.33 -21.92 14.61
C MET A 190 7.39 -20.92 14.12
N ALA A 191 7.02 -19.99 13.25
CA ALA A 191 7.95 -18.97 12.75
C ALA A 191 8.49 -18.02 13.85
N ARG A 192 7.81 -17.90 15.00
CA ARG A 192 8.27 -17.13 16.18
C ARG A 192 9.18 -17.92 17.12
N THR A 193 9.12 -19.25 17.10
CA THR A 193 9.76 -20.11 18.11
C THR A 193 10.76 -21.12 17.54
N TYR A 194 10.83 -21.29 16.22
CA TYR A 194 11.62 -22.33 15.57
C TYR A 194 13.12 -22.28 15.91
N ARG A 195 13.68 -23.44 16.26
CA ARG A 195 15.12 -23.68 16.38
C ARG A 195 15.52 -24.87 15.51
N CYS A 196 16.76 -24.87 15.03
CA CYS A 196 17.31 -25.97 14.24
C CYS A 196 17.08 -27.34 14.92
N GLY A 197 16.56 -28.31 14.17
CA GLY A 197 16.37 -29.68 14.63
C GLY A 197 15.08 -29.96 15.41
N VAL A 198 14.26 -28.95 15.74
CA VAL A 198 12.98 -29.15 16.43
C VAL A 198 12.03 -29.99 15.56
N LYS A 199 11.69 -31.20 16.04
CA LYS A 199 10.61 -32.05 15.53
C LYS A 199 9.35 -31.78 16.35
N LEU A 200 8.22 -31.54 15.69
CA LEU A 200 7.01 -31.01 16.35
C LEU A 200 6.41 -31.92 17.43
N ASN A 201 6.68 -33.24 17.41
CA ASN A 201 5.96 -34.25 18.18
C ASN A 201 6.85 -34.94 19.25
N THR A 202 7.79 -34.25 19.90
CA THR A 202 8.64 -34.88 20.92
C THR A 202 9.02 -33.93 22.05
N ILE A 203 8.78 -34.35 23.29
CA ILE A 203 9.26 -33.67 24.50
C ILE A 203 10.80 -33.65 24.47
N THR A 204 11.39 -32.52 24.83
CA THR A 204 12.85 -32.31 24.84
C THR A 204 13.55 -33.25 25.83
N LYS A 205 14.13 -34.34 25.32
CA LYS A 205 15.24 -35.03 25.99
C LYS A 205 16.51 -34.19 25.84
N THR A 206 17.42 -34.29 26.80
CA THR A 206 18.58 -33.39 26.94
C THR A 206 19.70 -33.62 25.92
N ASP A 207 19.81 -34.84 25.37
CA ASP A 207 20.91 -35.22 24.46
C ASP A 207 20.57 -34.91 22.99
N ILE A 208 20.49 -33.63 22.66
CA ILE A 208 20.27 -33.16 21.28
C ILE A 208 21.63 -32.73 20.68
N PRO A 209 22.10 -33.33 19.57
CA PRO A 209 23.29 -32.82 18.89
C PRO A 209 23.02 -31.42 18.34
N ASP A 210 24.00 -30.50 18.39
CA ASP A 210 23.74 -29.10 18.01
C ASP A 210 23.45 -28.95 16.52
N HIS A 211 22.18 -28.99 16.15
CA HIS A 211 21.70 -28.76 14.80
C HIS A 211 21.94 -27.31 14.30
N CYS A 212 22.42 -26.41 15.15
CA CYS A 212 22.87 -25.07 14.75
C CYS A 212 24.28 -25.09 14.13
N SER A 213 25.16 -26.00 14.57
CA SER A 213 26.49 -26.21 13.99
C SER A 213 26.43 -26.58 12.51
N LEU A 214 25.50 -27.49 12.15
CA LEU A 214 25.30 -27.99 10.78
C LEU A 214 25.30 -26.86 9.73
N PRO A 215 25.98 -27.03 8.58
CA PRO A 215 26.01 -26.02 7.51
C PRO A 215 24.62 -25.52 7.13
N GLU A 216 24.54 -24.28 6.64
CA GLU A 216 23.35 -23.80 5.94
C GLU A 216 23.28 -24.44 4.55
N ASP A 217 22.07 -24.57 3.99
CA ASP A 217 21.91 -25.05 2.61
C ASP A 217 22.41 -23.97 1.65
N LEU A 218 23.35 -24.30 0.77
CA LEU A 218 24.01 -23.35 -0.13
C LEU A 218 23.02 -22.56 -1.00
N ARG A 219 21.83 -23.12 -1.27
CA ARG A 219 20.76 -22.44 -2.03
C ARG A 219 20.19 -21.21 -1.32
N VAL A 220 20.35 -21.10 0.00
CA VAL A 220 19.94 -19.91 0.79
C VAL A 220 20.76 -18.69 0.38
N LEU A 221 22.07 -18.85 0.21
CA LEU A 221 22.96 -17.78 -0.19
C LEU A 221 22.65 -17.26 -1.60
N GLU A 222 22.19 -18.14 -2.50
CA GLU A 222 21.78 -17.72 -3.85
C GLU A 222 20.57 -16.76 -3.85
N VAL A 223 19.65 -16.85 -2.87
CA VAL A 223 18.40 -16.06 -2.86
C VAL A 223 18.65 -14.56 -2.75
N SER A 224 19.75 -14.17 -2.10
CA SER A 224 20.17 -12.78 -1.92
C SER A 224 20.70 -12.13 -3.20
N ASN A 225 20.95 -12.90 -4.27
CA ASN A 225 21.44 -12.36 -5.53
C ASN A 225 20.31 -11.65 -6.29
N HIS A 226 20.60 -10.44 -6.81
CA HIS A 226 19.64 -9.64 -7.58
C HIS A 226 18.99 -10.40 -8.76
N TRP A 227 19.75 -11.27 -9.45
CA TRP A 227 19.25 -12.09 -10.57
C TRP A 227 18.37 -13.27 -10.14
N TRP A 228 18.35 -13.64 -8.86
CA TRP A 228 17.59 -14.81 -8.39
C TRP A 228 16.07 -14.62 -8.58
N TYR A 229 15.57 -13.42 -8.28
CA TYR A 229 14.15 -13.08 -8.43
C TYR A 229 13.71 -13.05 -9.91
N SER A 230 14.57 -12.59 -10.84
CA SER A 230 14.23 -12.57 -12.27
C SER A 230 14.26 -13.95 -12.95
N MET A 231 14.82 -14.95 -12.28
CA MET A 231 14.80 -16.35 -12.72
C MET A 231 13.54 -17.10 -12.26
N LEU A 232 12.92 -16.66 -11.17
CA LEU A 232 11.71 -17.20 -10.56
C LEU A 232 10.54 -17.22 -11.57
N ILE A 233 9.79 -18.32 -11.63
CA ILE A 233 8.76 -18.54 -12.68
C ILE A 233 7.37 -18.00 -12.33
N GLN A 234 7.01 -17.89 -11.04
CA GLN A 234 5.72 -17.37 -10.57
C GLN A 234 5.96 -16.52 -9.32
N PRO A 235 5.39 -15.30 -9.21
CA PRO A 235 5.59 -14.47 -8.02
C PRO A 235 5.04 -15.16 -6.75
N PRO A 236 5.58 -14.80 -5.56
CA PRO A 236 5.10 -15.35 -4.30
C PRO A 236 3.67 -14.90 -4.01
N LEU A 237 2.83 -15.85 -3.62
CA LEU A 237 1.46 -15.61 -3.18
C LEU A 237 1.35 -16.01 -1.71
N LEU A 238 1.12 -15.02 -0.84
CA LEU A 238 1.05 -15.22 0.61
C LEU A 238 -0.22 -15.99 1.00
N LYS A 239 -0.07 -16.93 1.91
CA LYS A 239 -1.17 -17.66 2.55
C LYS A 239 -1.56 -16.96 3.84
N ASP A 240 -2.86 -16.87 4.09
CA ASP A 240 -3.44 -16.38 5.35
C ASP A 240 -2.88 -15.01 5.82
N SER A 241 -2.66 -14.12 4.85
CA SER A 241 -2.26 -12.73 5.09
C SER A 241 -3.31 -12.00 5.92
N VAL A 242 -2.86 -11.19 6.88
CA VAL A 242 -3.73 -10.34 7.73
C VAL A 242 -4.55 -9.34 6.89
N ALA A 243 -4.11 -9.03 5.67
CA ALA A 243 -4.85 -8.18 4.74
C ALA A 243 -6.06 -8.88 4.07
N ALA A 244 -6.15 -10.21 4.09
CA ALA A 244 -7.16 -10.96 3.32
C ALA A 244 -8.62 -10.54 3.59
N PRO A 245 -9.07 -10.33 4.85
CA PRO A 245 -10.44 -9.90 5.13
C PRO A 245 -10.77 -8.49 4.61
N LEU A 246 -9.75 -7.62 4.46
CA LEU A 246 -9.88 -6.24 3.98
C LEU A 246 -9.88 -6.15 2.43
N LEU A 247 -9.50 -7.24 1.76
CA LEU A 247 -9.27 -7.31 0.30
C LEU A 247 -10.17 -8.34 -0.40
N SER A 248 -11.23 -8.83 0.26
CA SER A 248 -12.14 -9.85 -0.25
C SER A 248 -12.84 -9.49 -1.58
N ALA A 249 -12.96 -8.20 -1.89
CA ALA A 249 -13.46 -7.70 -3.18
C ALA A 249 -12.51 -7.96 -4.37
N TYR A 250 -11.21 -8.12 -4.11
CA TYR A 250 -10.17 -8.36 -5.13
C TYR A 250 -9.98 -9.85 -5.42
N TYR A 251 -9.41 -10.18 -6.58
CA TYR A 251 -8.86 -11.52 -6.82
C TYR A 251 -7.58 -11.67 -5.99
N PRO A 252 -7.42 -12.71 -5.13
CA PRO A 252 -6.30 -12.79 -4.18
C PRO A 252 -4.94 -12.73 -4.86
N ASP A 253 -4.81 -13.38 -6.02
CA ASP A 253 -3.57 -13.43 -6.81
C ASP A 253 -3.25 -12.11 -7.52
N CYS A 254 -4.20 -11.19 -7.68
CA CYS A 254 -3.93 -9.82 -8.12
C CYS A 254 -3.41 -8.89 -7.00
N VAL A 255 -3.50 -9.32 -5.74
CA VAL A 255 -3.02 -8.57 -4.55
C VAL A 255 -1.98 -9.35 -3.75
N GLY A 256 -1.34 -10.35 -4.38
CA GLY A 256 -0.21 -11.10 -3.82
C GLY A 256 -0.57 -12.17 -2.79
N MET A 257 -1.80 -12.67 -2.79
CA MET A 257 -2.31 -13.71 -1.89
C MET A 257 -2.69 -14.99 -2.64
N SER A 258 -2.64 -16.15 -1.99
CA SER A 258 -2.99 -17.44 -2.62
C SER A 258 -4.51 -17.63 -2.70
N PRO A 259 -5.10 -17.86 -3.91
CA PRO A 259 -6.52 -18.18 -4.07
C PRO A 259 -6.99 -19.48 -3.38
N SER A 260 -6.08 -20.29 -2.85
CA SER A 260 -6.38 -21.59 -2.23
C SER A 260 -6.61 -21.54 -0.71
N CYS A 261 -6.50 -20.37 -0.08
CA CYS A 261 -6.62 -20.22 1.37
C CYS A 261 -8.07 -20.00 1.80
N THR A 262 -8.48 -20.60 2.93
CA THR A 262 -9.82 -20.41 3.51
C THR A 262 -10.13 -18.94 3.80
N SER A 263 -9.12 -18.18 4.25
CA SER A 263 -9.12 -16.71 4.41
C SER A 263 -9.38 -15.91 3.12
N THR A 264 -9.33 -16.54 1.95
CA THR A 264 -9.52 -15.93 0.62
C THR A 264 -10.72 -16.52 -0.16
N HIS A 265 -11.41 -17.52 0.38
CA HIS A 265 -12.60 -18.07 -0.26
C HIS A 265 -13.74 -17.05 -0.26
N ARG A 266 -14.36 -16.84 -1.43
CA ARG A 266 -15.58 -16.02 -1.59
C ARG A 266 -16.83 -16.76 -1.11
N GLY A 267 -16.86 -17.14 0.16
CA GLY A 267 -17.91 -17.94 0.79
C GLY A 267 -18.88 -17.10 1.61
N THR A 268 -20.08 -16.86 1.08
CA THR A 268 -21.28 -16.43 1.83
C THR A 268 -21.09 -15.33 2.89
N ALA A 269 -20.59 -14.16 2.47
CA ALA A 269 -21.13 -12.93 3.05
C ALA A 269 -22.64 -12.92 2.76
N THR A 270 -23.48 -12.65 3.77
CA THR A 270 -24.93 -12.85 3.68
C THR A 270 -25.55 -11.99 2.58
N THR A 271 -26.14 -12.63 1.57
CA THR A 271 -26.92 -11.96 0.53
C THR A 271 -28.28 -11.50 1.08
N SER A 272 -28.27 -10.42 1.86
CA SER A 272 -29.48 -9.64 2.11
C SER A 272 -29.97 -9.07 0.78
N SER A 273 -31.13 -9.51 0.32
CA SER A 273 -31.69 -9.15 -0.98
C SER A 273 -32.12 -7.68 -1.03
N ALA A 274 -31.20 -6.80 -1.43
CA ALA A 274 -31.50 -5.42 -1.79
C ALA A 274 -31.77 -5.33 -3.30
N SER A 275 -32.99 -4.96 -3.69
CA SER A 275 -33.36 -4.71 -5.08
C SER A 275 -32.63 -3.48 -5.64
N PRO A 276 -32.39 -3.39 -6.97
CA PRO A 276 -31.70 -2.26 -7.57
C PRO A 276 -32.59 -1.00 -7.58
N GLY A 277 -32.54 -0.21 -6.50
CA GLY A 277 -33.30 1.03 -6.38
C GLY A 277 -32.73 2.00 -5.35
N LYS A 278 -32.24 3.15 -5.83
CA LYS A 278 -31.69 4.31 -5.10
C LYS A 278 -30.49 4.02 -4.18
N MET A 279 -29.36 4.67 -4.48
CA MET A 279 -28.24 4.79 -3.55
C MET A 279 -28.58 5.80 -2.45
N GLU A 280 -28.61 5.36 -1.19
CA GLU A 280 -28.46 6.24 -0.02
C GLU A 280 -27.07 5.99 0.61
N PRO A 281 -26.28 7.04 0.93
CA PRO A 281 -24.92 6.89 1.44
C PRO A 281 -24.88 6.64 2.96
N SER A 282 -25.55 5.59 3.46
CA SER A 282 -25.43 5.22 4.89
C SER A 282 -25.72 3.75 5.23
N LYS A 283 -24.64 2.95 5.31
CA LYS A 283 -24.35 1.99 6.40
C LYS A 283 -22.95 1.41 6.19
N VAL A 284 -21.97 1.91 6.94
CA VAL A 284 -20.62 1.32 6.98
C VAL A 284 -20.71 -0.07 7.61
N ALA A 285 -20.29 -1.10 6.89
CA ALA A 285 -20.29 -2.47 7.39
C ALA A 285 -19.32 -2.63 8.59
N PRO A 286 -19.63 -3.50 9.57
CA PRO A 286 -18.71 -3.78 10.67
C PRO A 286 -17.39 -4.37 10.16
N SER A 287 -16.28 -3.90 10.71
CA SER A 287 -14.93 -4.32 10.28
C SER A 287 -14.69 -5.82 10.55
N PRO A 288 -14.25 -6.63 9.56
CA PRO A 288 -14.06 -8.08 9.72
C PRO A 288 -13.08 -8.51 10.82
N LEU A 289 -12.25 -7.60 11.32
CA LEU A 289 -11.21 -7.86 12.33
C LEU A 289 -11.49 -7.20 13.69
N GLY A 290 -12.65 -6.56 13.88
CA GLY A 290 -12.89 -5.69 15.05
C GLY A 290 -12.06 -4.40 15.06
N MET A 291 -11.30 -4.16 14.00
CA MET A 291 -10.50 -2.96 13.75
C MET A 291 -11.38 -1.69 13.66
N ASN A 292 -10.86 -0.55 14.12
CA ASN A 292 -11.59 0.72 14.15
C ASN A 292 -12.23 1.06 12.78
N ARG A 293 -13.52 1.43 12.79
CA ARG A 293 -14.34 1.71 11.59
C ARG A 293 -13.79 2.80 10.67
N TYR A 294 -12.93 3.67 11.19
CA TYR A 294 -12.26 4.72 10.42
C TYR A 294 -11.01 4.24 9.67
N PHE A 295 -10.47 3.04 9.96
CA PHE A 295 -9.30 2.51 9.28
C PHE A 295 -9.73 1.77 8.00
N GLN A 296 -9.52 2.40 6.85
CA GLN A 296 -9.87 1.90 5.53
C GLN A 296 -8.70 2.14 4.56
N PRO A 297 -7.50 1.58 4.82
CA PRO A 297 -6.27 1.94 4.10
C PRO A 297 -6.24 1.53 2.62
N PHE A 298 -7.11 0.61 2.21
CA PHE A 298 -7.20 0.12 0.84
C PHE A 298 -8.45 0.67 0.16
N TYR A 299 -8.27 1.18 -1.07
CA TYR A 299 -9.40 1.39 -1.98
C TYR A 299 -10.17 0.09 -2.23
N GLN A 300 -11.49 0.20 -2.41
CA GLN A 300 -12.32 -0.86 -2.94
C GLN A 300 -12.54 -0.70 -4.47
N PRO A 301 -12.89 -1.77 -5.20
CA PRO A 301 -13.15 -1.67 -6.64
C PRO A 301 -14.32 -0.72 -6.94
N ASN A 302 -14.10 0.22 -7.87
CA ASN A 302 -15.04 1.29 -8.25
C ASN A 302 -15.38 2.30 -7.13
N GLU A 303 -14.54 2.42 -6.10
CA GLU A 303 -14.71 3.43 -5.04
C GLU A 303 -14.26 4.83 -5.49
N CYS A 304 -14.93 5.87 -4.97
CA CYS A 304 -14.51 7.27 -5.16
C CYS A 304 -13.20 7.57 -4.43
N GLY A 305 -12.45 8.57 -4.90
CA GLY A 305 -11.21 9.00 -4.25
C GLY A 305 -11.45 9.47 -2.81
N LYS A 306 -10.72 8.90 -1.85
CA LYS A 306 -10.71 9.32 -0.44
C LYS A 306 -9.27 9.37 0.11
N ALA A 307 -9.00 10.31 1.00
CA ALA A 307 -7.65 10.59 1.46
C ALA A 307 -6.98 9.38 2.14
N LEU A 308 -5.66 9.29 1.97
CA LEU A 308 -4.77 8.28 2.56
C LEU A 308 -5.18 6.80 2.31
N CYS A 309 -5.88 6.54 1.20
CA CYS A 309 -6.00 5.20 0.64
C CYS A 309 -4.89 4.91 -0.38
N VAL A 310 -4.39 3.68 -0.38
CA VAL A 310 -3.56 3.11 -1.46
C VAL A 310 -4.34 2.07 -2.26
N ARG A 311 -3.96 1.82 -3.51
CA ARG A 311 -4.50 0.67 -4.26
C ARG A 311 -3.79 -0.61 -3.84
N PRO A 312 -4.50 -1.71 -3.52
CA PRO A 312 -3.87 -2.96 -3.08
C PRO A 312 -3.22 -3.74 -4.22
N ASP A 313 -3.57 -3.43 -5.47
CA ASP A 313 -3.16 -4.10 -6.71
C ASP A 313 -2.19 -3.28 -7.57
N VAL A 314 -1.83 -2.05 -7.16
CA VAL A 314 -0.91 -1.17 -7.91
C VAL A 314 0.01 -0.40 -6.95
N MET A 315 1.26 -0.19 -7.36
CA MET A 315 2.23 0.63 -6.63
C MET A 315 1.99 2.12 -6.86
N GLU A 316 2.12 2.92 -5.81
CA GLU A 316 2.06 4.39 -5.88
C GLU A 316 3.40 4.98 -6.38
N LEU A 317 3.42 6.26 -6.79
CA LEU A 317 4.60 6.87 -7.45
C LEU A 317 5.87 6.83 -6.59
N ASP A 318 5.75 7.08 -5.29
CA ASP A 318 6.85 6.98 -4.33
C ASP A 318 7.36 5.55 -4.14
N GLU A 319 6.47 4.55 -4.26
CA GLU A 319 6.83 3.14 -4.16
C GLU A 319 7.62 2.70 -5.40
N LEU A 320 7.22 3.19 -6.58
CA LEU A 320 7.93 2.97 -7.85
C LEU A 320 9.29 3.68 -7.91
N TYR A 321 9.44 4.82 -7.23
CA TYR A 321 10.70 5.56 -7.14
C TYR A 321 11.72 4.86 -6.22
N GLU A 322 11.29 4.38 -5.04
CA GLU A 322 12.17 3.70 -4.09
C GLU A 322 12.49 2.25 -4.52
N PHE A 323 11.56 1.57 -5.20
CA PHE A 323 11.69 0.17 -5.60
C PHE A 323 11.44 -0.06 -7.11
N PRO A 324 12.26 0.53 -8.00
CA PRO A 324 12.08 0.41 -9.45
C PRO A 324 12.17 -1.04 -9.95
N GLU A 325 12.80 -1.96 -9.22
CA GLU A 325 12.87 -3.39 -9.53
C GLU A 325 11.50 -4.08 -9.57
N TYR A 326 10.49 -3.54 -8.87
CA TYR A 326 9.13 -4.10 -8.82
C TYR A 326 8.19 -3.53 -9.89
N SER A 327 8.62 -2.51 -10.66
CA SER A 327 7.83 -1.93 -11.75
C SER A 327 7.37 -2.94 -12.82
N ARG A 328 8.09 -4.06 -12.97
CA ARG A 328 7.78 -5.15 -13.92
C ARG A 328 6.92 -6.28 -13.33
N ASP A 329 7.08 -6.58 -12.05
CA ASP A 329 6.28 -7.57 -11.31
C ASP A 329 6.14 -7.11 -9.85
N PRO A 330 5.08 -6.34 -9.55
CA PRO A 330 4.88 -5.74 -8.24
C PRO A 330 4.29 -6.73 -7.22
N THR A 331 3.99 -7.97 -7.62
CA THR A 331 3.19 -8.91 -6.81
C THR A 331 3.80 -9.16 -5.43
N MET A 332 5.12 -9.37 -5.33
CA MET A 332 5.80 -9.56 -4.04
C MET A 332 5.78 -8.29 -3.17
N TYR A 333 5.97 -7.12 -3.78
CA TYR A 333 5.96 -5.84 -3.09
C TYR A 333 4.57 -5.56 -2.49
N LEU A 334 3.53 -5.68 -3.31
CA LEU A 334 2.14 -5.46 -2.92
C LEU A 334 1.71 -6.43 -1.83
N ALA A 335 2.06 -7.72 -1.94
CA ALA A 335 1.79 -8.71 -0.90
C ALA A 335 2.33 -8.27 0.48
N LEU A 336 3.58 -7.79 0.51
CA LEU A 336 4.26 -7.37 1.73
C LEU A 336 3.75 -6.02 2.24
N ARG A 337 3.56 -5.03 1.35
CA ARG A 337 3.02 -3.71 1.71
C ARG A 337 1.60 -3.80 2.26
N ASN A 338 0.75 -4.62 1.65
CA ASN A 338 -0.62 -4.85 2.12
C ASN A 338 -0.61 -5.58 3.48
N LEU A 339 0.26 -6.58 3.67
CA LEU A 339 0.44 -7.26 4.96
C LEU A 339 0.91 -6.28 6.06
N ILE A 340 1.88 -5.41 5.75
CA ILE A 340 2.41 -4.41 6.69
C ILE A 340 1.30 -3.42 7.12
N LEU A 341 0.52 -2.88 6.18
CA LEU A 341 -0.61 -1.99 6.51
C LEU A 341 -1.65 -2.69 7.39
N ALA A 342 -2.03 -3.92 7.04
CA ALA A 342 -3.02 -4.68 7.81
C ALA A 342 -2.52 -4.99 9.24
N LEU A 343 -1.23 -5.33 9.41
CA LEU A 343 -0.62 -5.51 10.73
C LEU A 343 -0.62 -4.21 11.55
N TRP A 344 -0.26 -3.07 10.93
CA TRP A 344 -0.25 -1.77 11.60
C TRP A 344 -1.65 -1.35 12.08
N TYR A 345 -2.66 -1.40 11.21
CA TYR A 345 -4.01 -0.99 11.60
C TYR A 345 -4.72 -2.00 12.53
N THR A 346 -4.25 -3.25 12.59
CA THR A 346 -4.69 -4.23 13.61
C THR A 346 -4.13 -3.92 15.01
N ASN A 347 -2.93 -3.36 15.12
CA ASN A 347 -2.37 -2.91 16.40
C ASN A 347 -1.44 -1.69 16.22
N CYS A 348 -2.04 -0.50 16.16
CA CYS A 348 -1.33 0.77 15.99
C CYS A 348 -0.72 1.34 17.28
N LYS A 349 -0.85 0.63 18.42
CA LYS A 349 -0.37 1.04 19.75
C LYS A 349 1.06 0.59 20.04
N GLU A 350 1.62 -0.27 19.19
CA GLU A 350 2.99 -0.75 19.28
C GLU A 350 3.78 -0.44 18.00
N ALA A 351 5.10 -0.30 18.12
CA ALA A 351 5.97 -0.32 16.94
C ALA A 351 5.87 -1.67 16.21
N LEU A 352 5.54 -1.64 14.93
CA LEU A 352 5.60 -2.77 14.00
C LEU A 352 7.04 -2.94 13.51
N THR A 353 7.64 -4.10 13.80
CA THR A 353 9.04 -4.43 13.50
C THR A 353 9.14 -5.63 12.53
N PRO A 354 10.28 -5.87 11.86
CA PRO A 354 10.43 -7.03 10.97
C PRO A 354 10.11 -8.35 11.69
N GLN A 355 10.48 -8.49 12.96
CA GLN A 355 10.24 -9.68 13.78
C GLN A 355 8.74 -9.92 14.06
N LYS A 356 7.90 -8.86 14.02
CA LYS A 356 6.44 -8.98 14.08
C LYS A 356 5.84 -9.34 12.72
N CYS A 357 6.43 -8.89 11.61
CA CYS A 357 5.96 -9.19 10.24
C CYS A 357 6.33 -10.60 9.77
N ILE A 358 7.58 -11.04 9.95
CA ILE A 358 8.14 -12.32 9.47
C ILE A 358 7.26 -13.54 9.77
N PRO A 359 6.63 -13.68 10.96
CA PRO A 359 5.72 -14.78 11.25
C PRO A 359 4.48 -14.86 10.36
N HIS A 360 4.01 -13.74 9.80
CA HIS A 360 2.80 -13.70 8.97
C HIS A 360 3.12 -13.77 7.46
N ILE A 361 4.40 -13.78 7.09
CA ILE A 361 4.84 -14.11 5.73
C ILE A 361 4.81 -15.64 5.60
N ILE A 362 3.65 -16.21 5.28
CA ILE A 362 3.50 -17.66 5.02
C ILE A 362 3.46 -17.90 3.51
N VAL A 363 4.58 -18.37 2.96
CA VAL A 363 4.70 -18.83 1.56
C VAL A 363 5.70 -19.97 1.49
N ARG A 364 5.50 -20.90 0.55
CA ARG A 364 6.37 -22.07 0.38
C ARG A 364 7.64 -21.71 -0.39
N GLY A 365 8.68 -22.53 -0.24
CA GLY A 365 9.91 -22.42 -1.02
C GLY A 365 10.87 -21.31 -0.60
N LEU A 366 12.00 -21.27 -1.30
CA LEU A 366 13.11 -20.32 -1.07
C LEU A 366 12.68 -18.87 -1.24
N VAL A 367 11.61 -18.59 -1.99
CA VAL A 367 11.06 -17.22 -2.14
C VAL A 367 10.65 -16.61 -0.80
N ARG A 368 10.27 -17.42 0.21
CA ARG A 368 10.02 -16.92 1.56
C ARG A 368 11.24 -16.19 2.16
N ILE A 369 12.45 -16.63 1.82
CA ILE A 369 13.70 -15.99 2.26
C ILE A 369 13.80 -14.60 1.63
N ARG A 370 13.55 -14.47 0.32
CA ARG A 370 13.49 -13.18 -0.38
C ARG A 370 12.42 -12.26 0.21
N CYS A 371 11.21 -12.77 0.47
CA CYS A 371 10.13 -11.99 1.10
C CYS A 371 10.52 -11.47 2.50
N VAL A 372 11.25 -12.27 3.29
CA VAL A 372 11.72 -11.90 4.63
C VAL A 372 12.87 -10.89 4.58
N GLN A 373 13.73 -10.91 3.56
CA GLN A 373 14.73 -9.86 3.32
C GLN A 373 14.06 -8.53 2.92
N GLU A 374 13.05 -8.60 2.05
CA GLU A 374 12.41 -7.40 1.47
C GLU A 374 11.41 -6.73 2.41
N VAL A 375 10.74 -7.47 3.31
CA VAL A 375 9.82 -6.86 4.27
C VAL A 375 10.50 -5.81 5.15
N GLU A 376 11.80 -5.96 5.44
CA GLU A 376 12.56 -4.99 6.22
C GLU A 376 12.78 -3.67 5.44
N ARG A 377 13.19 -3.74 4.16
CA ARG A 377 13.29 -2.54 3.31
C ARG A 377 11.96 -1.81 3.19
N ILE A 378 10.88 -2.55 2.92
CA ILE A 378 9.53 -2.00 2.73
C ILE A 378 9.03 -1.37 4.04
N LEU A 379 9.21 -2.04 5.18
CA LEU A 379 8.80 -1.54 6.50
C LEU A 379 9.51 -0.22 6.86
N TYR A 380 10.82 -0.10 6.62
CA TYR A 380 11.55 1.15 6.87
C TYR A 380 11.13 2.27 5.91
N PHE A 381 10.91 1.97 4.62
CA PHE A 381 10.35 2.96 3.67
C PHE A 381 8.98 3.46 4.14
N MET A 382 8.05 2.56 4.47
CA MET A 382 6.69 2.92 4.92
C MET A 382 6.70 3.70 6.23
N THR A 383 7.62 3.38 7.14
CA THR A 383 7.84 4.14 8.38
C THR A 383 8.39 5.53 8.07
N ARG A 384 9.41 5.63 7.21
CA ARG A 384 10.04 6.90 6.79
C ARG A 384 9.08 7.82 6.02
N LYS A 385 8.10 7.24 5.31
CA LYS A 385 6.98 7.94 4.64
C LYS A 385 5.78 8.20 5.56
N GLY A 386 5.81 7.78 6.82
CA GLY A 386 4.77 8.04 7.82
C GLY A 386 3.46 7.25 7.62
N LEU A 387 3.46 6.16 6.85
CA LEU A 387 2.28 5.31 6.60
C LEU A 387 1.98 4.35 7.76
N ILE A 388 2.99 4.03 8.58
CA ILE A 388 2.95 3.16 9.75
C ILE A 388 3.86 3.73 10.84
N ASN A 389 3.84 3.16 12.05
CA ASN A 389 4.74 3.55 13.15
C ASN A 389 4.70 5.06 13.46
N THR A 390 3.50 5.63 13.32
CA THR A 390 3.23 7.08 13.25
C THR A 390 2.18 7.49 14.29
N GLY A 391 1.76 8.75 14.28
CA GLY A 391 0.86 9.34 15.26
C GLY A 391 1.56 9.64 16.59
N VAL A 392 0.90 9.37 17.71
CA VAL A 392 1.44 9.60 19.06
C VAL A 392 2.29 8.44 19.60
N LEU A 393 2.63 7.46 18.75
CA LEU A 393 3.52 6.36 19.12
C LEU A 393 4.85 6.92 19.64
N THR A 394 5.24 6.53 20.86
CA THR A 394 6.55 6.81 21.46
C THR A 394 7.41 5.54 21.42
N VAL A 395 8.73 5.70 21.28
CA VAL A 395 9.70 4.59 21.36
C VAL A 395 10.75 4.87 22.43
N GLY A 396 11.23 3.83 23.11
CA GLY A 396 12.28 3.94 24.12
C GLY A 396 13.65 4.25 23.52
N ALA A 397 14.58 4.70 24.36
CA ALA A 397 15.98 4.88 23.98
C ALA A 397 16.56 3.57 23.42
N GLY A 398 17.20 3.63 22.24
CA GLY A 398 17.71 2.45 21.54
C GLY A 398 16.66 1.63 20.76
N GLN A 399 15.37 1.98 20.84
CA GLN A 399 14.28 1.34 20.07
C GLN A 399 13.85 2.18 18.84
N HIS A 400 14.80 2.91 18.25
CA HIS A 400 14.55 3.80 17.11
C HIS A 400 14.01 3.03 15.90
N LEU A 401 13.02 3.61 15.22
CA LEU A 401 12.23 2.98 14.17
C LEU A 401 12.98 2.74 12.85
N LEU A 402 14.06 3.50 12.61
CA LEU A 402 14.89 3.38 11.40
C LEU A 402 16.33 2.92 11.77
N PRO A 403 17.06 2.27 10.84
CA PRO A 403 18.45 1.85 11.05
C PRO A 403 19.42 2.99 11.38
N LYS A 404 20.53 2.65 12.04
CA LYS A 404 21.56 3.59 12.51
C LYS A 404 22.13 4.55 11.47
N HIS A 405 22.11 4.19 10.17
CA HIS A 405 22.58 5.08 9.10
C HIS A 405 21.66 6.29 8.82
N TYR A 406 20.50 6.37 9.47
CA TYR A 406 19.67 7.57 9.50
C TYR A 406 19.89 8.46 10.75
N HIS A 407 20.57 7.95 11.80
CA HIS A 407 20.64 8.63 13.12
C HIS A 407 21.64 9.80 13.15
N ASN A 408 22.62 9.81 12.25
CA ASN A 408 23.76 10.74 12.25
C ASN A 408 23.44 12.16 11.74
N LYS A 409 22.24 12.68 12.04
CA LYS A 409 21.77 13.99 11.59
C LYS A 409 21.16 14.81 12.73
N SER A 410 21.43 16.10 12.70
CA SER A 410 20.81 17.14 13.54
C SER A 410 19.77 17.91 12.74
N VAL A 411 18.63 18.25 13.38
CA VAL A 411 17.55 19.03 12.77
C VAL A 411 17.03 20.07 13.77
N LEU A 412 16.89 21.32 13.33
CA LEU A 412 16.16 22.38 14.04
C LEU A 412 14.73 22.49 13.50
N VAL A 413 13.75 22.60 14.39
CA VAL A 413 12.32 22.74 14.02
C VAL A 413 11.78 24.04 14.59
N VAL A 414 11.34 24.96 13.73
CA VAL A 414 10.79 26.25 14.14
C VAL A 414 9.27 26.16 14.29
N GLY A 415 8.79 26.38 15.52
CA GLY A 415 7.37 26.36 15.91
C GLY A 415 6.90 25.00 16.44
N ALA A 416 6.43 24.97 17.68
CA ALA A 416 5.85 23.79 18.35
C ALA A 416 4.33 23.66 18.12
N GLY A 417 3.87 24.03 16.92
CA GLY A 417 2.50 23.73 16.45
C GLY A 417 2.34 22.29 15.96
N PRO A 418 1.15 21.90 15.45
CA PRO A 418 0.87 20.53 15.01
C PRO A 418 1.89 19.99 13.99
N ALA A 419 2.29 20.82 13.01
CA ALA A 419 3.25 20.42 11.97
C ALA A 419 4.66 20.19 12.54
N GLY A 420 5.18 21.12 13.35
CA GLY A 420 6.51 20.99 13.96
C GLY A 420 6.60 19.85 14.96
N LEU A 421 5.57 19.64 15.79
CA LEU A 421 5.51 18.52 16.72
C LEU A 421 5.36 17.17 16.01
N ALA A 422 4.60 17.09 14.90
CA ALA A 422 4.53 15.87 14.10
C ALA A 422 5.89 15.53 13.47
N ALA A 423 6.58 16.52 12.87
CA ALA A 423 7.92 16.35 12.34
C ALA A 423 8.93 15.92 13.42
N ALA A 424 8.94 16.62 14.57
CA ALA A 424 9.87 16.33 15.66
C ALA A 424 9.62 14.96 16.31
N ARG A 425 8.36 14.56 16.51
CA ARG A 425 7.97 13.22 16.98
C ARG A 425 8.49 12.12 16.04
N GLN A 426 8.33 12.29 14.73
CA GLN A 426 8.81 11.34 13.72
C GLN A 426 10.34 11.27 13.70
N LEU A 427 11.02 12.41 13.55
CA LEU A 427 12.48 12.48 13.48
C LEU A 427 13.17 11.94 14.76
N HIS A 428 12.62 12.23 15.95
CA HIS A 428 13.06 11.64 17.21
C HIS A 428 12.87 10.11 17.21
N ASN A 429 11.68 9.63 16.82
CA ASN A 429 11.41 8.19 16.77
C ASN A 429 12.31 7.47 15.74
N PHE A 430 12.71 8.14 14.66
CA PHE A 430 13.68 7.64 13.68
C PHE A 430 15.11 7.60 14.22
N GLY A 431 15.41 8.27 15.33
CA GLY A 431 16.74 8.30 15.98
C GLY A 431 17.63 9.48 15.59
N MET A 432 17.06 10.55 15.02
CA MET A 432 17.80 11.78 14.71
C MET A 432 17.84 12.72 15.92
N LYS A 433 18.86 13.59 16.01
CA LYS A 433 18.90 14.66 17.02
C LYS A 433 17.98 15.80 16.59
N VAL A 434 16.97 16.11 17.40
CA VAL A 434 15.99 17.17 17.12
C VAL A 434 15.94 18.17 18.28
N THR A 435 15.94 19.46 17.96
CA THR A 435 15.60 20.53 18.91
C THR A 435 14.53 21.43 18.27
N VAL A 436 13.47 21.74 19.02
CA VAL A 436 12.35 22.58 18.58
C VAL A 436 12.48 23.97 19.22
N LEU A 437 12.35 25.04 18.45
CA LEU A 437 12.36 26.43 18.93
C LEU A 437 10.95 27.03 18.76
N GLU A 438 10.32 27.48 19.84
CA GLU A 438 8.97 28.05 19.84
C GLU A 438 8.98 29.47 20.41
N ALA A 439 8.36 30.39 19.68
CA ALA A 439 8.30 31.81 20.02
C ALA A 439 7.48 32.09 21.29
N LYS A 440 6.45 31.28 21.55
CA LYS A 440 5.55 31.43 22.70
C LYS A 440 6.06 30.71 23.94
N ASP A 441 5.43 31.04 25.06
CA ASP A 441 5.55 30.39 26.36
C ASP A 441 4.79 29.05 26.46
N ARG A 442 4.20 28.57 25.36
CA ARG A 442 3.46 27.31 25.27
C ARG A 442 3.59 26.65 23.89
N ILE A 443 3.43 25.33 23.86
CA ILE A 443 3.27 24.55 22.63
C ILE A 443 1.87 24.70 22.01
N GLY A 444 1.62 24.02 20.88
CA GLY A 444 0.34 23.89 20.19
C GLY A 444 0.04 25.00 19.17
N GLY A 445 0.61 26.19 19.34
CA GLY A 445 0.42 27.32 18.42
C GLY A 445 -1.05 27.71 18.28
N ARG A 446 -1.67 27.37 17.15
CA ARG A 446 -3.11 27.56 16.90
C ARG A 446 -4.01 26.55 17.62
N VAL A 447 -3.48 25.39 18.03
CA VAL A 447 -4.15 24.56 19.05
C VAL A 447 -3.95 25.23 20.40
N TRP A 448 -5.05 25.51 21.09
CA TRP A 448 -5.08 26.03 22.45
C TRP A 448 -6.47 25.77 23.02
N ASP A 449 -6.56 24.93 24.04
CA ASP A 449 -7.85 24.55 24.62
C ASP A 449 -7.99 25.13 26.01
N ASP A 450 -9.21 25.56 26.34
CA ASP A 450 -9.59 25.99 27.67
C ASP A 450 -10.17 24.81 28.46
N LYS A 451 -9.45 24.43 29.52
CA LYS A 451 -9.79 23.34 30.44
C LYS A 451 -10.42 23.86 31.75
N SER A 452 -10.78 25.15 31.84
CA SER A 452 -11.35 25.77 33.05
C SER A 452 -12.89 25.63 33.16
N PHE A 453 -13.57 25.34 32.06
CA PHE A 453 -15.02 25.13 32.05
C PHE A 453 -15.38 23.81 32.77
N LYS A 454 -16.45 23.84 33.57
CA LYS A 454 -16.81 22.73 34.48
C LYS A 454 -17.22 21.47 33.70
N GLY A 455 -16.28 20.53 33.57
CA GLY A 455 -16.51 19.22 32.94
C GLY A 455 -16.52 19.23 31.41
N VAL A 456 -16.09 20.33 30.78
CA VAL A 456 -16.06 20.49 29.31
C VAL A 456 -14.74 21.16 28.93
N VAL A 457 -14.11 20.70 27.85
CA VAL A 457 -12.95 21.37 27.25
C VAL A 457 -13.43 22.16 26.03
N VAL A 458 -13.04 23.44 25.93
CA VAL A 458 -13.47 24.34 24.84
C VAL A 458 -12.24 24.82 24.07
N GLY A 459 -12.15 24.48 22.79
CA GLY A 459 -11.08 24.97 21.92
C GLY A 459 -11.16 26.47 21.71
N ARG A 460 -10.08 27.20 22.04
CA ARG A 460 -9.85 28.60 21.60
C ARG A 460 -9.33 28.66 20.15
N GLY A 461 -9.11 27.50 19.53
CA GLY A 461 -8.75 27.29 18.14
C GLY A 461 -9.55 26.10 17.56
N PRO A 462 -8.92 25.15 16.85
CA PRO A 462 -9.63 24.01 16.28
C PRO A 462 -10.12 23.02 17.36
N GLN A 463 -11.33 22.49 17.20
CA GLN A 463 -11.85 21.35 17.99
C GLN A 463 -12.64 20.33 17.15
N ILE A 464 -12.89 20.61 15.86
CA ILE A 464 -13.62 19.72 14.94
C ILE A 464 -12.63 18.96 14.06
N VAL A 465 -12.85 17.65 13.92
CA VAL A 465 -12.17 16.78 12.97
C VAL A 465 -13.05 16.62 11.73
N ASN A 466 -12.58 17.13 10.58
CA ASN A 466 -13.29 17.01 9.30
C ASN A 466 -12.88 15.71 8.59
N GLY A 467 -13.85 14.84 8.30
CA GLY A 467 -13.66 13.51 7.72
C GLY A 467 -12.77 12.58 8.56
N CYS A 468 -13.35 11.65 9.32
CA CYS A 468 -12.55 10.76 10.19
C CYS A 468 -11.91 9.55 9.50
N ILE A 469 -12.38 9.11 8.32
CA ILE A 469 -11.84 7.92 7.64
C ILE A 469 -10.39 8.18 7.20
N ASN A 470 -9.49 7.28 7.59
CA ASN A 470 -8.02 7.35 7.44
C ASN A 470 -7.36 8.62 8.03
N ASN A 471 -8.09 9.42 8.82
CA ASN A 471 -7.57 10.67 9.34
C ASN A 471 -6.50 10.40 10.43
N PRO A 472 -5.30 11.01 10.36
CA PRO A 472 -4.27 10.85 11.39
C PRO A 472 -4.77 11.20 12.80
N VAL A 473 -5.74 12.10 12.94
CA VAL A 473 -6.37 12.42 14.23
C VAL A 473 -7.17 11.24 14.77
N ALA A 474 -7.90 10.50 13.93
CA ALA A 474 -8.62 9.30 14.32
C ALA A 474 -7.67 8.17 14.73
N LEU A 475 -6.53 8.03 14.05
CA LEU A 475 -5.44 7.11 14.44
C LEU A 475 -4.85 7.47 15.80
N MET A 476 -4.56 8.76 16.05
CA MET A 476 -4.04 9.21 17.35
C MET A 476 -5.07 9.09 18.47
N CYS A 477 -6.36 9.26 18.17
CA CYS A 477 -7.44 9.01 19.12
C CYS A 477 -7.53 7.52 19.48
N GLU A 478 -7.47 6.61 18.50
CA GLU A 478 -7.41 5.16 18.75
C GLU A 478 -6.20 4.81 19.63
N GLN A 479 -5.01 5.31 19.30
CA GLN A 479 -3.77 5.12 20.09
C GLN A 479 -3.93 5.55 21.56
N LEU A 480 -4.65 6.65 21.82
CA LEU A 480 -4.92 7.17 23.16
C LEU A 480 -6.16 6.58 23.85
N GLY A 481 -6.99 5.81 23.15
CA GLY A 481 -8.30 5.37 23.66
C GLY A 481 -9.34 6.50 23.75
N ILE A 482 -9.17 7.58 23.00
CA ILE A 482 -10.08 8.73 22.95
C ILE A 482 -11.26 8.43 22.02
N SER A 483 -12.47 8.69 22.51
CA SER A 483 -13.69 8.73 21.69
C SER A 483 -13.93 10.14 21.15
N MET A 484 -14.50 10.23 19.94
CA MET A 484 -14.87 11.49 19.28
C MET A 484 -16.39 11.53 19.07
N HIS A 485 -17.03 12.67 19.27
CA HIS A 485 -18.48 12.80 19.15
C HIS A 485 -18.87 13.14 17.70
N LYS A 486 -19.57 12.24 16.99
CA LYS A 486 -20.12 12.53 15.65
C LYS A 486 -21.09 13.71 15.73
N LEU A 487 -20.89 14.70 14.86
CA LEU A 487 -21.85 15.78 14.67
C LEU A 487 -23.10 15.27 13.93
N GLY A 488 -24.28 15.68 14.38
CA GLY A 488 -25.55 15.43 13.70
C GLY A 488 -25.76 16.38 12.51
N GLU A 489 -26.55 15.95 11.54
CA GLU A 489 -26.84 16.71 10.31
C GLU A 489 -27.84 17.87 10.53
N ARG A 490 -28.59 17.86 11.65
CA ARG A 490 -29.59 18.90 11.94
C ARG A 490 -28.91 20.17 12.48
N CYS A 491 -28.98 21.24 11.70
CA CYS A 491 -28.61 22.60 12.09
C CYS A 491 -29.77 23.55 11.76
N ASP A 492 -30.58 23.91 12.75
CA ASP A 492 -31.78 24.75 12.54
C ASP A 492 -31.38 26.22 12.36
N LEU A 493 -31.81 26.85 11.26
CA LEU A 493 -31.59 28.28 11.01
C LEU A 493 -32.55 29.14 11.87
N ILE A 494 -32.08 29.56 13.04
CA ILE A 494 -32.82 30.42 13.99
C ILE A 494 -32.64 31.89 13.62
N GLN A 495 -33.76 32.59 13.44
CA GLN A 495 -33.84 34.01 13.12
C GLN A 495 -33.76 34.88 14.39
N GLU A 496 -33.47 36.16 14.24
CA GLU A 496 -33.65 37.14 15.33
C GLU A 496 -35.08 37.09 15.88
N GLY A 497 -35.22 37.22 17.21
CA GLY A 497 -36.48 36.93 17.91
C GLY A 497 -36.76 35.44 18.15
N GLY A 498 -35.85 34.54 17.77
CA GLY A 498 -35.90 33.10 18.13
C GLY A 498 -36.81 32.24 17.26
N ARG A 499 -37.31 32.76 16.13
CA ARG A 499 -38.14 31.98 15.19
C ARG A 499 -37.26 31.03 14.38
N ILE A 500 -37.59 29.75 14.35
CA ILE A 500 -36.97 28.78 13.44
C ILE A 500 -37.47 29.05 12.00
N THR A 501 -36.56 29.06 11.03
CA THR A 501 -36.86 29.23 9.60
C THR A 501 -37.68 28.06 9.07
N ASP A 502 -38.62 28.32 8.16
CA ASP A 502 -39.43 27.28 7.54
C ASP A 502 -38.57 26.34 6.66
N PRO A 503 -38.66 25.00 6.81
CA PRO A 503 -37.87 24.04 6.03
C PRO A 503 -38.06 24.12 4.50
N THR A 504 -39.10 24.79 4.01
CA THR A 504 -39.33 25.04 2.57
C THR A 504 -38.69 26.35 2.07
N ILE A 505 -38.28 27.24 2.98
CA ILE A 505 -37.46 28.41 2.70
C ILE A 505 -35.99 28.01 2.75
N ASP A 506 -35.58 27.34 3.84
CA ASP A 506 -34.24 26.79 4.06
C ASP A 506 -33.71 26.03 2.82
N LYS A 507 -34.40 24.95 2.42
CA LYS A 507 -34.05 24.15 1.22
C LYS A 507 -34.07 24.91 -0.10
N ARG A 508 -34.80 26.03 -0.19
CA ARG A 508 -34.83 26.88 -1.39
C ARG A 508 -33.61 27.79 -1.45
N MET A 509 -33.19 28.32 -0.29
CA MET A 509 -31.99 29.13 -0.17
C MET A 509 -30.72 28.30 -0.39
N ASP A 510 -30.65 27.10 0.21
CA ASP A 510 -29.58 26.13 -0.06
C ASP A 510 -29.47 25.79 -1.55
N PHE A 511 -30.59 25.46 -2.21
CA PHE A 511 -30.60 25.19 -3.65
C PHE A 511 -30.07 26.37 -4.49
N HIS A 512 -30.52 27.60 -4.22
CA HIS A 512 -30.05 28.78 -4.94
C HIS A 512 -28.58 29.11 -4.66
N PHE A 513 -28.11 28.94 -3.41
CA PHE A 513 -26.71 29.16 -3.05
C PHE A 513 -25.77 28.20 -3.78
N ASN A 514 -26.07 26.91 -3.78
CA ASN A 514 -25.27 25.91 -4.51
C ASN A 514 -25.33 26.14 -6.03
N ALA A 515 -26.48 26.53 -6.58
CA ALA A 515 -26.60 26.86 -8.00
C ALA A 515 -25.76 28.09 -8.43
N LEU A 516 -25.54 29.07 -7.53
CA LEU A 516 -24.59 30.16 -7.78
C LEU A 516 -23.15 29.65 -7.85
N LEU A 517 -22.77 28.74 -6.94
CA LEU A 517 -21.44 28.09 -6.96
C LEU A 517 -21.22 27.23 -8.20
N ASP A 518 -22.24 26.52 -8.70
CA ASP A 518 -22.17 25.80 -9.98
C ASP A 518 -21.84 26.75 -11.15
N VAL A 519 -22.49 27.93 -11.22
CA VAL A 519 -22.22 28.93 -12.28
C VAL A 519 -20.84 29.57 -12.13
N VAL A 520 -20.36 29.82 -10.90
CA VAL A 520 -18.95 30.22 -10.66
C VAL A 520 -17.99 29.11 -11.15
N SER A 521 -18.33 27.85 -10.88
CA SER A 521 -17.53 26.68 -11.23
C SER A 521 -17.49 26.41 -12.74
N GLU A 522 -18.55 26.77 -13.48
CA GLU A 522 -18.55 26.83 -14.94
C GLU A 522 -17.72 28.00 -15.46
N TRP A 523 -17.95 29.22 -14.96
CA TRP A 523 -17.29 30.45 -15.40
C TRP A 523 -15.76 30.38 -15.33
N ARG A 524 -15.19 29.69 -14.34
CA ARG A 524 -13.73 29.66 -14.12
C ARG A 524 -12.93 28.73 -15.04
N LYS A 525 -13.57 27.80 -15.76
CA LYS A 525 -12.89 26.66 -16.42
C LYS A 525 -11.85 27.05 -17.47
N ASP A 526 -12.08 28.16 -18.18
CA ASP A 526 -11.23 28.74 -19.22
C ASP A 526 -10.39 29.92 -18.73
N LYS A 527 -10.56 30.35 -17.47
CA LYS A 527 -9.92 31.56 -16.93
C LYS A 527 -8.51 31.26 -16.42
N THR A 528 -7.59 32.21 -16.63
CA THR A 528 -6.21 32.18 -16.10
C THR A 528 -6.10 32.90 -14.75
N LEU A 529 -4.93 32.81 -14.09
CA LEU A 529 -4.65 33.54 -12.84
C LEU A 529 -4.74 35.07 -12.99
N LEU A 530 -4.50 35.59 -14.20
CA LEU A 530 -4.62 37.03 -14.52
C LEU A 530 -6.08 37.46 -14.78
N GLN A 531 -7.02 36.52 -14.71
CA GLN A 531 -8.46 36.72 -14.91
C GLN A 531 -9.25 36.18 -13.70
N ASP A 532 -8.58 36.03 -12.55
CA ASP A 532 -9.21 35.71 -11.29
C ASP A 532 -9.88 36.95 -10.70
N VAL A 533 -10.95 36.73 -9.92
CA VAL A 533 -11.72 37.78 -9.24
C VAL A 533 -12.10 37.29 -7.84
N PRO A 534 -12.49 38.17 -6.91
CA PRO A 534 -13.03 37.74 -5.63
C PRO A 534 -14.31 36.90 -5.77
N LEU A 535 -14.42 35.84 -4.98
CA LEU A 535 -15.57 34.93 -4.96
C LEU A 535 -16.85 35.66 -4.55
N GLY A 536 -16.77 36.60 -3.59
CA GLY A 536 -17.88 37.46 -3.20
C GLY A 536 -18.41 38.26 -4.39
N GLU A 537 -17.55 39.08 -5.01
CA GLU A 537 -17.88 39.87 -6.21
C GLU A 537 -18.49 39.01 -7.32
N LYS A 538 -17.98 37.79 -7.56
CA LYS A 538 -18.48 36.94 -8.65
C LYS A 538 -19.82 36.27 -8.33
N ILE A 539 -20.02 35.80 -7.10
CA ILE A 539 -21.33 35.34 -6.63
C ILE A 539 -22.33 36.49 -6.74
N GLU A 540 -21.94 37.70 -6.34
CA GLU A 540 -22.79 38.89 -6.38
C GLU A 540 -23.14 39.34 -7.79
N GLU A 541 -22.19 39.30 -8.75
CA GLU A 541 -22.43 39.58 -10.16
C GLU A 541 -23.48 38.63 -10.76
N ILE A 542 -23.30 37.32 -10.55
CA ILE A 542 -24.22 36.27 -11.02
C ILE A 542 -25.58 36.42 -10.32
N TYR A 543 -25.57 36.72 -9.02
CA TYR A 543 -26.76 36.92 -8.22
C TYR A 543 -27.56 38.14 -8.66
N ARG A 544 -26.93 39.32 -8.85
CA ARG A 544 -27.58 40.52 -9.38
C ARG A 544 -28.17 40.29 -10.78
N ALA A 545 -27.53 39.47 -11.62
CA ALA A 545 -28.09 39.04 -12.90
C ALA A 545 -29.33 38.13 -12.72
N PHE A 546 -29.23 37.08 -11.89
CA PHE A 546 -30.35 36.18 -11.58
C PHE A 546 -31.56 36.92 -10.96
N VAL A 547 -31.32 37.90 -10.07
CA VAL A 547 -32.35 38.78 -9.50
C VAL A 547 -33.05 39.59 -10.57
N LYS A 548 -32.30 40.16 -11.52
CA LYS A 548 -32.85 40.96 -12.62
C LYS A 548 -33.75 40.13 -13.55
N GLU A 549 -33.54 38.81 -13.60
CA GLU A 549 -34.36 37.86 -14.36
C GLU A 549 -35.52 37.25 -13.55
N SER A 550 -35.45 37.23 -12.21
CA SER A 550 -36.39 36.51 -11.32
C SER A 550 -37.22 37.36 -10.33
N GLY A 551 -36.79 38.58 -10.02
CA GLY A 551 -37.51 39.53 -9.15
C GLY A 551 -37.41 39.27 -7.63
N ILE A 552 -36.40 38.54 -7.16
CA ILE A 552 -36.21 38.14 -5.74
C ILE A 552 -35.12 39.01 -5.08
N GLN A 553 -35.10 39.17 -3.75
CA GLN A 553 -34.17 40.07 -3.04
C GLN A 553 -33.58 39.44 -1.76
N PHE A 554 -32.26 39.57 -1.56
CA PHE A 554 -31.42 39.00 -0.49
C PHE A 554 -30.22 39.94 -0.22
N SER A 555 -29.40 39.64 0.79
CA SER A 555 -28.24 40.42 1.25
C SER A 555 -26.94 40.20 0.44
N GLU A 556 -26.00 41.15 0.56
CA GLU A 556 -24.66 41.13 -0.07
C GLU A 556 -23.67 40.19 0.65
N LEU A 557 -22.54 39.86 -0.01
CA LEU A 557 -21.57 38.84 0.41
C LEU A 557 -20.12 39.36 0.27
N GLU A 558 -19.47 39.69 1.40
CA GLU A 558 -18.08 40.16 1.42
C GLU A 558 -17.05 39.00 1.43
N GLY A 559 -15.93 39.13 0.71
CA GLY A 559 -14.80 38.22 0.86
C GLY A 559 -13.68 38.34 -0.17
N GLN A 560 -12.41 38.34 0.29
CA GLN A 560 -11.19 38.44 -0.53
C GLN A 560 -10.67 37.08 -1.06
N VAL A 561 -11.54 36.07 -1.23
CA VAL A 561 -11.15 34.71 -1.63
C VAL A 561 -11.15 34.57 -3.16
N SER A 562 -10.18 33.86 -3.74
CA SER A 562 -10.11 33.58 -5.19
C SER A 562 -11.35 32.81 -5.69
N ALA A 563 -12.11 33.39 -6.63
CA ALA A 563 -13.23 32.70 -7.28
C ALA A 563 -12.79 31.47 -8.07
N ARG A 564 -11.57 31.49 -8.64
CA ARG A 564 -11.03 30.33 -9.35
C ARG A 564 -10.57 29.20 -8.42
N SER A 565 -10.14 29.51 -7.19
CA SER A 565 -9.29 28.61 -6.37
C SER A 565 -9.75 28.39 -4.92
N TRP A 566 -10.95 28.82 -4.52
CA TRP A 566 -11.44 28.72 -3.14
C TRP A 566 -11.53 27.29 -2.59
N ASP A 567 -11.80 26.32 -3.46
CA ASP A 567 -11.98 24.88 -3.24
C ASP A 567 -10.83 24.04 -3.84
N HIS A 568 -9.69 24.66 -4.17
CA HIS A 568 -8.65 24.05 -5.01
C HIS A 568 -8.08 22.71 -4.48
N ASN A 569 -8.25 22.43 -3.19
CA ASN A 569 -7.91 21.17 -2.55
C ASN A 569 -8.78 20.00 -3.04
N GLU A 570 -10.04 20.23 -3.41
CA GLU A 570 -11.01 19.18 -3.80
C GLU A 570 -10.73 18.57 -5.18
N PHE A 571 -9.80 19.15 -5.94
CA PHE A 571 -9.15 18.45 -7.07
C PHE A 571 -8.45 17.15 -6.61
N PHE A 572 -8.01 17.09 -5.36
CA PHE A 572 -7.44 15.91 -4.72
C PHE A 572 -8.47 15.25 -3.78
N ALA A 573 -8.36 13.94 -3.62
CA ALA A 573 -9.21 13.16 -2.73
C ALA A 573 -9.15 13.64 -1.26
N GLN A 574 -10.28 14.13 -0.73
CA GLN A 574 -10.40 14.63 0.65
C GLN A 574 -10.68 13.50 1.67
N PHE A 575 -10.58 13.82 2.97
CA PHE A 575 -10.96 12.89 4.04
C PHE A 575 -12.47 12.65 4.07
N ALA A 576 -12.87 11.39 4.23
CA ALA A 576 -14.27 10.97 4.12
C ALA A 576 -14.89 10.59 5.48
N GLY A 577 -16.22 10.42 5.49
CA GLY A 577 -16.97 9.92 6.64
C GLY A 577 -17.23 10.98 7.71
N ASP A 578 -17.43 10.52 8.95
CA ASP A 578 -17.96 11.37 10.03
C ASP A 578 -17.11 12.61 10.30
N HIS A 579 -17.75 13.78 10.37
CA HIS A 579 -17.21 14.96 11.04
C HIS A 579 -17.49 14.84 12.54
N THR A 580 -16.50 15.15 13.39
CA THR A 580 -16.61 14.93 14.83
C THR A 580 -16.09 16.09 15.67
N LEU A 581 -16.66 16.29 16.85
CA LEU A 581 -16.08 17.11 17.90
C LEU A 581 -15.09 16.26 18.72
N LEU A 582 -13.83 16.71 18.81
CA LEU A 582 -12.82 16.12 19.68
C LEU A 582 -13.03 16.65 21.11
N THR A 583 -13.87 15.95 21.89
CA THR A 583 -14.34 16.43 23.20
C THR A 583 -13.26 16.62 24.27
N PRO A 584 -12.11 15.90 24.30
CA PRO A 584 -10.99 16.23 25.19
C PRO A 584 -10.16 17.46 24.73
N GLY A 585 -10.40 17.94 23.50
CA GLY A 585 -9.59 18.96 22.84
C GLY A 585 -8.39 18.40 22.07
N TYR A 586 -7.84 19.18 21.14
CA TYR A 586 -6.63 18.80 20.39
C TYR A 586 -5.36 18.87 21.25
N SER A 587 -5.39 19.60 22.37
CA SER A 587 -4.29 19.72 23.33
C SER A 587 -3.81 18.37 23.82
N THR A 588 -4.68 17.39 24.07
CA THR A 588 -4.27 16.04 24.51
C THR A 588 -3.37 15.33 23.49
N ILE A 589 -3.59 15.55 22.18
CA ILE A 589 -2.74 14.99 21.12
C ILE A 589 -1.42 15.78 21.04
N ILE A 590 -1.49 17.12 21.13
CA ILE A 590 -0.32 18.01 21.11
C ILE A 590 0.63 17.74 22.30
N GLU A 591 0.08 17.59 23.50
CA GLU A 591 0.77 17.23 24.73
C GLU A 591 1.50 15.88 24.56
N LYS A 592 0.84 14.87 23.97
CA LYS A 592 1.46 13.56 23.74
C LYS A 592 2.51 13.56 22.62
N LEU A 593 2.33 14.33 21.55
CA LEU A 593 3.36 14.46 20.50
C LEU A 593 4.65 15.10 21.05
N ALA A 594 4.52 16.12 21.90
CA ALA A 594 5.62 16.84 22.53
C ALA A 594 6.38 16.04 23.61
N GLU A 595 5.81 14.95 24.12
CA GLU A 595 6.36 14.18 25.23
C GLU A 595 7.78 13.66 24.95
N GLY A 596 8.75 14.08 25.78
CA GLY A 596 10.15 13.67 25.70
C GLY A 596 10.98 14.38 24.61
N LEU A 597 10.45 15.41 23.94
CA LEU A 597 11.21 16.18 22.94
C LEU A 597 11.96 17.36 23.57
N ASP A 598 13.10 17.74 22.99
CA ASP A 598 13.82 18.98 23.36
C ASP A 598 13.12 20.18 22.72
N ILE A 599 12.36 20.94 23.53
CA ILE A 599 11.58 22.11 23.10
C ILE A 599 12.00 23.33 23.90
N ARG A 600 12.47 24.38 23.21
CA ARG A 600 12.81 25.68 23.79
C ARG A 600 11.63 26.64 23.57
N LEU A 601 10.92 26.93 24.65
CA LEU A 601 9.84 27.91 24.69
C LEU A 601 10.41 29.31 24.94
N LYS A 602 9.70 30.35 24.48
CA LYS A 602 10.16 31.75 24.48
C LYS A 602 11.46 31.96 23.69
N SER A 603 11.66 31.16 22.65
CA SER A 603 12.80 31.21 21.72
C SER A 603 12.34 31.62 20.31
N PRO A 604 11.85 32.86 20.11
CA PRO A 604 11.44 33.35 18.80
C PRO A 604 12.66 33.49 17.88
N VAL A 605 12.67 32.74 16.78
CA VAL A 605 13.71 32.83 15.75
C VAL A 605 13.61 34.16 15.01
N GLN A 606 14.75 34.83 14.82
CA GLN A 606 14.88 36.10 14.11
C GLN A 606 15.61 35.96 12.77
N SER A 607 16.62 35.10 12.70
CA SER A 607 17.38 34.83 11.46
C SER A 607 17.71 33.35 11.29
N ILE A 608 17.75 32.92 10.02
CA ILE A 608 18.17 31.58 9.60
C ILE A 608 19.19 31.78 8.46
N ASP A 609 20.43 31.41 8.69
CA ASP A 609 21.50 31.41 7.70
C ASP A 609 21.83 29.96 7.30
N TYR A 610 21.76 29.68 6.01
CA TYR A 610 22.01 28.36 5.40
C TYR A 610 23.10 28.44 4.32
N THR A 611 23.98 29.44 4.38
CA THR A 611 25.10 29.64 3.44
C THR A 611 26.33 28.79 3.75
N GLY A 612 26.49 28.34 5.00
CA GLY A 612 27.58 27.47 5.46
C GLY A 612 27.23 25.98 5.52
N ASP A 613 28.15 25.16 6.05
CA ASP A 613 28.02 23.69 6.13
C ASP A 613 26.87 23.21 7.05
N GLU A 614 26.56 23.97 8.12
CA GLU A 614 25.40 23.80 8.98
C GLU A 614 24.56 25.09 9.01
N VAL A 615 23.24 24.92 9.09
CA VAL A 615 22.28 26.01 9.26
C VAL A 615 22.48 26.65 10.64
N GLN A 616 22.67 27.97 10.66
CA GLN A 616 22.73 28.77 11.88
C GLN A 616 21.38 29.46 12.09
N VAL A 617 20.84 29.37 13.30
CA VAL A 617 19.53 29.92 13.68
C VAL A 617 19.70 30.79 14.92
N THR A 618 19.34 32.07 14.82
CA THR A 618 19.48 33.04 15.93
C THR A 618 18.12 33.50 16.41
N THR A 619 17.90 33.52 17.72
CA THR A 619 16.69 34.04 18.37
C THR A 619 16.80 35.54 18.70
N THR A 620 15.68 36.20 19.01
CA THR A 620 15.65 37.67 19.22
C THR A 620 16.44 38.19 20.43
N ASP A 621 16.88 37.30 21.31
CA ASP A 621 17.78 37.60 22.44
C ASP A 621 19.28 37.42 22.09
N GLY A 622 19.58 36.99 20.86
CA GLY A 622 20.92 36.71 20.38
C GLY A 622 21.42 35.28 20.61
N MET A 623 20.60 34.37 21.15
CA MET A 623 21.02 32.96 21.32
C MET A 623 21.12 32.26 19.96
N GLY A 624 22.27 31.65 19.69
CA GLY A 624 22.56 30.90 18.46
C GLY A 624 22.39 29.39 18.64
N HIS A 625 21.84 28.75 17.60
CA HIS A 625 21.69 27.29 17.49
C HIS A 625 22.20 26.84 16.11
N SER A 626 22.82 25.65 16.02
CA SER A 626 23.18 25.04 14.72
C SER A 626 22.59 23.65 14.54
N ALA A 627 22.32 23.30 13.28
CA ALA A 627 22.01 21.94 12.85
C ALA A 627 22.33 21.73 11.36
N GLN A 628 22.43 20.48 10.94
CA GLN A 628 22.59 20.16 9.52
C GLN A 628 21.36 20.51 8.69
N LYS A 629 20.17 20.64 9.30
CA LYS A 629 18.87 20.88 8.64
C LYS A 629 17.96 21.73 9.51
#